data_AF-A0A119HFF3-F1
#
_entry.id   AF-A0A119HFF3-F1
#
_cell.length_a   1.000
_cell.length_b   1.000
_cell.length_c   1.000
_cell.angle_alpha   90.00
_cell.angle_beta   90.00
_cell.angle_gamma   90.00
#
_symmetry.space_group_name_H-M   'P 1'
#
loop_
_entity.id
_entity.type
_entity.pdbx_description
1 polymer ?
#
loop_
_entity_poly.entity_id
_entity_poly.type
_entity_poly.pdbx_seq_one_letter_code
_entity_poly.pdbx_strand_id
1 'polypeptide(L)'
;MTIARLPHDASTEMEVRQYFDTRSRQLLHEGYQWNGELAWAPGFESEVYEVEFTHRDTGTAFASYFALPHARGKGHLRKLVDLGKPIVTLTDCNIEDALRHVGANYVLAGQLTQSTEYKLIQAQYADGRARRSQVFLMNHIDEGLAVMAAVGASNCAMRAFCLHPLLQNDEDLTRNFERVSEEMLQQPDGAAVMALAMEYRSVANEYLSHCAMRQGGIRLSPLKDVNDMLIGDKVQNRKDFERYHADSHDNRVRLTEYFRQWCEALGVADRYAELKAMLPA
;
A
#
# COMPACT_ATOMS: atom_id res chain seq x y z
N MET A 1 24.46 2.68 -5.12
CA MET A 1 23.57 1.54 -5.44
C MET A 1 22.14 1.99 -5.18
N THR A 2 21.22 1.67 -6.07
CA THR A 2 19.78 1.94 -5.86
C THR A 2 19.24 0.85 -4.94
N ILE A 3 18.67 1.22 -3.81
CA ILE A 3 18.06 0.26 -2.89
C ILE A 3 16.73 -0.20 -3.49
N ALA A 4 16.53 -1.53 -3.55
CA ALA A 4 15.27 -2.14 -3.93
C ALA A 4 14.14 -1.72 -2.97
N ARG A 5 12.89 -1.77 -3.42
CA ARG A 5 11.74 -1.47 -2.57
C ARG A 5 11.71 -2.39 -1.36
N LEU A 6 11.83 -3.69 -1.61
CA LEU A 6 11.76 -4.71 -0.58
C LEU A 6 13.05 -5.55 -0.59
N PRO A 7 14.14 -5.06 0.05
CA PRO A 7 15.42 -5.76 0.06
C PRO A 7 15.37 -6.94 1.03
N HIS A 8 14.85 -8.08 0.58
CA HIS A 8 14.75 -9.30 1.38
C HIS A 8 16.11 -9.79 1.88
N ASP A 9 17.19 -9.51 1.16
CA ASP A 9 18.57 -9.85 1.54
C ASP A 9 19.37 -8.64 2.04
N ALA A 10 18.67 -7.67 2.65
CA ALA A 10 19.30 -6.50 3.27
C ALA A 10 20.47 -6.91 4.18
N SER A 11 21.62 -6.29 3.93
CA SER A 11 22.88 -6.54 4.64
C SER A 11 23.37 -5.30 5.39
N THR A 12 22.77 -4.15 5.11
CA THR A 12 23.08 -2.86 5.74
C THR A 12 21.88 -2.32 6.52
N GLU A 13 22.13 -1.49 7.54
CA GLU A 13 21.04 -0.83 8.29
C GLU A 13 20.10 -0.05 7.36
N MET A 14 20.66 0.63 6.35
CA MET A 14 19.89 1.41 5.39
C MET A 14 18.92 0.54 4.57
N GLU A 15 19.34 -0.66 4.16
CA GLU A 15 18.45 -1.61 3.46
C GLU A 15 17.40 -2.19 4.41
N VAL A 16 17.75 -2.51 5.65
CA VAL A 16 16.78 -2.99 6.65
C VAL A 16 15.73 -1.91 6.96
N ARG A 17 16.16 -0.65 7.05
CA ARG A 17 15.25 0.49 7.19
C ARG A 17 14.32 0.61 5.98
N GLN A 18 14.82 0.43 4.76
CA GLN A 18 13.98 0.41 3.55
C GLN A 18 12.99 -0.77 3.54
N TYR A 19 13.40 -1.94 4.04
CA TYR A 19 12.51 -3.09 4.21
C TYR A 19 11.35 -2.74 5.13
N PHE A 20 11.62 -2.22 6.33
CA PHE A 20 10.56 -1.87 7.29
C PHE A 20 9.74 -0.66 6.86
N ASP A 21 10.32 0.30 6.15
CA ASP A 21 9.59 1.43 5.58
C ASP A 21 8.53 0.94 4.58
N THR A 22 8.91 -0.03 3.73
CA THR A 22 7.98 -0.68 2.80
C THR A 22 6.94 -1.52 3.55
N ARG A 23 7.34 -2.36 4.50
CA ARG A 23 6.39 -3.17 5.28
C ARG A 23 5.39 -2.30 6.04
N SER A 24 5.84 -1.18 6.58
CA SER A 24 4.94 -0.25 7.27
C SER A 24 3.84 0.25 6.35
N ARG A 25 4.15 0.64 5.11
CA ARG A 25 3.16 1.03 4.10
C ARG A 25 2.22 -0.11 3.75
N GLN A 26 2.77 -1.30 3.51
CA GLN A 26 1.97 -2.48 3.19
C GLN A 26 0.96 -2.81 4.29
N LEU A 27 1.27 -2.55 5.55
CA LEU A 27 0.42 -2.87 6.69
C LEU A 27 -0.50 -1.73 7.16
N LEU A 28 -0.38 -0.52 6.59
CA LEU A 28 -1.20 0.63 6.99
C LEU A 28 -2.71 0.37 6.88
N HIS A 29 -3.12 -0.36 5.84
CA HIS A 29 -4.52 -0.70 5.58
C HIS A 29 -5.10 -1.69 6.61
N GLU A 30 -4.25 -2.43 7.30
CA GLU A 30 -4.62 -3.31 8.42
C GLU A 30 -4.39 -2.60 9.78
N GLY A 31 -4.10 -1.30 9.78
CA GLY A 31 -4.01 -0.49 11.00
C GLY A 31 -2.65 -0.51 11.70
N TYR A 32 -1.63 -1.20 11.18
CA TYR A 32 -0.30 -1.21 11.80
C TYR A 32 0.52 0.02 11.41
N GLN A 33 1.19 0.61 12.39
CA GLN A 33 2.06 1.77 12.21
C GLN A 33 3.43 1.52 12.84
N TRP A 34 4.48 1.89 12.12
CA TRP A 34 5.86 1.90 12.61
C TRP A 34 6.31 3.34 12.83
N ASN A 35 6.93 3.62 13.97
CA ASN A 35 7.43 4.95 14.33
C ASN A 35 8.76 5.33 13.64
N GLY A 36 9.37 4.41 12.87
CA GLY A 36 10.66 4.61 12.20
C GLY A 36 11.88 4.26 13.05
N GLU A 37 11.69 3.84 14.30
CA GLU A 37 12.79 3.40 15.17
C GLU A 37 13.23 1.99 14.79
N LEU A 38 14.54 1.82 14.66
CA LEU A 38 15.19 0.57 14.33
C LEU A 38 16.24 0.29 15.41
N ALA A 39 16.17 -0.89 16.03
CA ALA A 39 17.11 -1.30 17.07
C ALA A 39 17.57 -2.73 16.84
N TRP A 40 18.67 -3.12 17.51
CA TRP A 40 19.02 -4.53 17.62
C TRP A 40 18.06 -5.23 18.59
N ALA A 41 17.64 -6.44 18.26
CA ALA A 41 16.92 -7.27 19.22
C ALA A 41 17.84 -7.56 20.43
N PRO A 42 17.34 -7.47 21.68
CA PRO A 42 18.16 -7.68 22.87
C PRO A 42 18.90 -9.03 22.85
N GLY A 43 20.24 -9.00 22.91
CA GLY A 43 21.08 -10.20 22.87
C GLY A 43 21.35 -10.77 21.47
N PHE A 44 21.03 -10.03 20.42
CA PHE A 44 21.31 -10.36 19.01
C PHE A 44 21.96 -9.19 18.27
N GLU A 45 22.77 -8.41 18.98
CA GLU A 45 23.53 -7.30 18.40
C GLU A 45 24.34 -7.82 17.19
N SER A 46 24.29 -7.08 16.08
CA SER A 46 24.88 -7.44 14.78
C SER A 46 24.22 -8.59 14.00
N GLU A 47 23.11 -9.17 14.49
CA GLU A 47 22.48 -10.33 13.86
C GLU A 47 21.00 -10.12 13.51
N VAL A 48 20.21 -9.56 14.43
CA VAL A 48 18.76 -9.42 14.28
C VAL A 48 18.32 -8.01 14.65
N TYR A 49 17.68 -7.32 13.71
CA TYR A 49 16.98 -6.07 14.00
C TYR A 49 15.58 -6.35 14.53
N GLU A 50 15.12 -5.46 15.39
CA GLU A 50 13.76 -5.39 15.91
C GLU A 50 13.18 -4.00 15.62
N VAL A 51 11.91 -3.99 15.24
CA VAL A 51 11.08 -2.78 15.21
C VAL A 51 9.77 -3.03 15.95
N GLU A 52 9.15 -1.95 16.41
CA GLU A 52 7.82 -1.98 17.02
C GLU A 52 6.76 -1.47 16.05
N PHE A 53 5.72 -2.27 15.85
CA PHE A 53 4.48 -1.88 15.18
C PHE A 53 3.39 -1.68 16.22
N THR A 54 2.67 -0.56 16.15
CA THR A 54 1.46 -0.34 16.97
C THR A 54 0.22 -0.49 16.10
N HIS A 55 -0.77 -1.25 16.54
CA HIS A 55 -2.07 -1.33 15.88
C HIS A 55 -2.96 -0.16 16.32
N ARG A 56 -3.36 0.68 15.36
CA ARG A 56 -4.05 1.97 15.60
C ARG A 56 -5.31 1.86 16.45
N ASP A 57 -6.12 0.83 16.23
CA ASP A 57 -7.44 0.75 16.88
C ASP A 57 -7.37 0.14 18.29
N THR A 58 -6.32 -0.64 18.59
CA THR A 58 -6.17 -1.34 19.88
C THR A 58 -5.07 -0.75 20.75
N GLY A 59 -4.15 0.03 20.18
CA GLY A 59 -2.94 0.50 20.84
C GLY A 59 -1.95 -0.63 21.18
N THR A 60 -2.18 -1.85 20.68
CA THR A 60 -1.30 -2.99 20.96
C THR A 60 0.01 -2.83 20.20
N ALA A 61 1.13 -2.92 20.92
CA ALA A 61 2.48 -2.96 20.34
C ALA A 61 2.87 -4.40 19.99
N PHE A 62 3.50 -4.58 18.83
CA PHE A 62 3.99 -5.84 18.29
C PHE A 62 5.45 -5.70 17.87
N ALA A 63 6.27 -6.71 18.16
CA ALA A 63 7.61 -6.80 17.61
C ALA A 63 7.57 -7.35 16.17
N SER A 64 8.44 -6.83 15.31
CA SER A 64 8.76 -7.44 14.02
C SER A 64 10.27 -7.53 13.89
N TYR A 65 10.75 -8.71 13.47
CA TYR A 65 12.18 -9.03 13.48
C TYR A 65 12.71 -9.21 12.05
N PHE A 66 13.92 -8.70 11.81
CA PHE A 66 14.66 -8.93 10.57
C PHE A 66 16.02 -9.56 10.89
N ALA A 67 16.20 -10.83 10.51
CA ALA A 67 17.48 -11.51 10.62
C ALA A 67 18.36 -11.23 9.39
N LEU A 68 19.55 -10.66 9.63
CA LEU A 68 20.54 -10.42 8.58
C LEU A 68 20.96 -11.74 7.91
N PRO A 69 21.36 -11.73 6.62
CA PRO A 69 21.66 -12.94 5.86
C PRO A 69 22.61 -13.91 6.57
N HIS A 70 23.66 -13.40 7.24
CA HIS A 70 24.64 -14.22 7.97
C HIS A 70 24.11 -14.81 9.28
N ALA A 71 22.95 -14.35 9.78
CA ALA A 71 22.32 -14.80 11.02
C ALA A 71 21.15 -15.77 10.80
N ARG A 72 20.70 -15.95 9.55
CA ARG A 72 19.60 -16.86 9.22
C ARG A 72 19.98 -18.32 9.47
N GLY A 73 19.01 -19.12 9.90
CA GLY A 73 19.22 -20.55 10.18
C GLY A 73 19.93 -20.88 11.50
N LYS A 74 20.33 -19.88 12.30
CA LYS A 74 21.02 -20.08 13.60
C LYS A 74 20.10 -20.40 14.79
N GLY A 75 18.82 -20.66 14.55
CA GLY A 75 17.86 -21.03 15.61
C GLY A 75 17.49 -19.89 16.57
N HIS A 76 17.53 -18.64 16.12
CA HIS A 76 17.23 -17.46 16.96
C HIS A 76 15.76 -17.37 17.39
N LEU A 77 14.84 -17.98 16.63
CA LEU A 77 13.40 -17.76 16.80
C LEU A 77 12.89 -18.04 18.23
N ARG A 78 13.31 -19.16 18.84
CA ARG A 78 12.86 -19.50 20.21
C ARG A 78 13.27 -18.42 21.22
N LYS A 79 14.52 -17.99 21.16
CA LYS A 79 15.05 -16.93 22.02
C LYS A 79 14.37 -15.57 21.77
N LEU A 80 14.01 -15.25 20.52
CA LEU A 80 13.24 -14.04 20.20
C LEU A 80 11.81 -14.11 20.76
N VAL A 81 11.19 -15.29 20.76
CA VAL A 81 9.88 -15.53 21.38
C VAL A 81 9.95 -15.43 22.90
N ASP A 82 11.04 -15.89 23.52
CA ASP A 82 11.29 -15.77 24.97
C ASP A 82 11.42 -14.30 25.44
N LEU A 83 11.57 -13.33 24.52
CA LEU A 83 11.47 -11.90 24.85
C LEU A 83 10.04 -11.47 25.24
N GLY A 84 9.04 -12.33 25.02
CA GLY A 84 7.68 -12.16 25.54
C GLY A 84 6.82 -11.12 24.81
N LYS A 85 7.31 -10.54 23.71
CA LYS A 85 6.57 -9.57 22.89
C LYS A 85 5.65 -10.30 21.91
N PRO A 86 4.39 -9.87 21.71
CA PRO A 86 3.58 -10.37 20.61
C PRO A 86 4.25 -9.98 19.28
N ILE A 87 4.20 -10.87 18.29
CA ILE A 87 4.91 -10.71 17.02
C ILE A 87 3.91 -10.35 15.92
N VAL A 88 4.24 -9.38 15.08
CA VAL A 88 3.56 -9.19 13.78
C VAL A 88 4.50 -9.60 12.66
N THR A 89 3.99 -10.44 11.77
CA THR A 89 4.72 -10.88 10.58
C THR A 89 3.80 -10.96 9.37
N LEU A 90 4.40 -11.01 8.18
CA LEU A 90 3.67 -11.17 6.92
C LEU A 90 3.76 -12.62 6.44
N THR A 91 2.79 -13.05 5.66
CA THR A 91 2.71 -14.42 5.12
C THR A 91 3.85 -14.78 4.16
N ASP A 92 4.49 -13.80 3.53
CA ASP A 92 5.54 -14.04 2.52
C ASP A 92 6.91 -14.42 3.08
N CYS A 93 7.09 -14.38 4.41
CA CYS A 93 8.32 -14.84 5.04
C CYS A 93 8.32 -16.33 5.40
N ASN A 94 7.19 -17.03 5.22
CA ASN A 94 7.03 -18.48 5.50
C ASN A 94 7.50 -18.91 6.91
N ILE A 95 7.40 -18.03 7.91
CA ILE A 95 7.81 -18.34 9.30
C ILE A 95 6.65 -18.77 10.21
N GLU A 96 5.42 -18.77 9.69
CA GLU A 96 4.22 -19.07 10.49
C GLU A 96 4.32 -20.43 11.19
N ASP A 97 4.66 -21.49 10.46
CA ASP A 97 4.78 -22.83 11.02
C ASP A 97 5.83 -22.88 12.14
N ALA A 98 6.93 -22.15 11.97
CA ALA A 98 7.98 -22.05 12.97
C ALA A 98 7.50 -21.30 14.22
N LEU A 99 6.79 -20.17 14.06
CA LEU A 99 6.17 -19.41 15.15
C LEU A 99 5.17 -20.25 15.94
N ARG A 100 4.32 -21.01 15.22
CA ARG A 100 3.34 -21.93 15.81
C ARG A 100 4.04 -23.06 16.57
N HIS A 101 5.08 -23.66 16.00
CA HIS A 101 5.84 -24.74 16.63
C HIS A 101 6.51 -24.32 17.94
N VAL A 102 6.99 -23.07 18.03
CA VAL A 102 7.60 -22.54 19.26
C VAL A 102 6.60 -21.89 20.22
N GLY A 103 5.30 -21.90 19.90
CA GLY A 103 4.26 -21.34 20.76
C GLY A 103 4.29 -19.82 20.88
N ALA A 104 4.73 -19.12 19.83
CA ALA A 104 4.76 -17.66 19.83
C ALA A 104 3.35 -17.07 19.93
N ASN A 105 3.21 -15.93 20.61
CA ASN A 105 2.04 -15.06 20.44
C ASN A 105 2.27 -14.20 19.19
N TYR A 106 1.54 -14.45 18.11
CA TYR A 106 1.76 -13.73 16.85
C TYR A 106 0.47 -13.43 16.08
N VAL A 107 0.57 -12.45 15.18
CA VAL A 107 -0.45 -12.11 14.18
C VAL A 107 0.17 -12.18 12.78
N LEU A 108 -0.57 -12.79 11.85
CA LEU A 108 -0.27 -12.74 10.42
C LEU A 108 -1.02 -11.58 9.80
N ALA A 109 -0.24 -10.63 9.29
CA ALA A 109 -0.74 -9.47 8.59
C ALA A 109 -0.47 -9.60 7.08
N GLY A 110 -1.05 -8.70 6.29
CA GLY A 110 -0.79 -8.56 4.87
C GLY A 110 -1.55 -9.56 3.99
N GLN A 111 -2.74 -9.99 4.38
CA GLN A 111 -3.54 -10.94 3.57
C GLN A 111 -3.83 -10.38 2.16
N LEU A 112 -4.13 -9.08 2.06
CA LEU A 112 -4.35 -8.43 0.77
C LEU A 112 -3.09 -8.42 -0.10
N THR A 113 -1.90 -8.31 0.50
CA THR A 113 -0.63 -8.33 -0.25
C THR A 113 -0.36 -9.69 -0.92
N GLN A 114 -1.07 -10.72 -0.50
CA GLN A 114 -1.02 -12.04 -1.13
C GLN A 114 -1.98 -12.23 -2.29
N SER A 115 -2.91 -11.30 -2.50
CA SER A 115 -3.88 -11.39 -3.58
C SER A 115 -3.19 -11.35 -4.94
N THR A 116 -3.79 -12.02 -5.92
CA THR A 116 -3.32 -12.03 -7.31
C THR A 116 -3.21 -10.60 -7.85
N GLU A 117 -4.17 -9.74 -7.54
CA GLU A 117 -4.21 -8.35 -8.00
C GLU A 117 -3.03 -7.53 -7.46
N TYR A 118 -2.75 -7.63 -6.16
CA TYR A 118 -1.61 -6.94 -5.54
C TYR A 118 -0.28 -7.41 -6.15
N LYS A 119 -0.12 -8.73 -6.32
CA LYS A 119 1.08 -9.32 -6.94
C LYS A 119 1.26 -8.89 -8.39
N LEU A 120 0.18 -8.75 -9.16
CA LEU A 120 0.24 -8.30 -10.55
C LEU A 120 0.76 -6.86 -10.67
N ILE A 121 0.24 -5.93 -9.86
CA ILE A 121 0.73 -4.55 -9.88
C ILE A 121 2.12 -4.42 -9.27
N GLN A 122 2.43 -5.20 -8.24
CA GLN A 122 3.78 -5.27 -7.68
C GLN A 122 4.80 -5.74 -8.71
N ALA A 123 4.48 -6.75 -9.52
CA ALA A 123 5.35 -7.20 -10.60
C ALA A 123 5.50 -6.14 -11.71
N GLN A 124 4.42 -5.41 -12.03
CA GLN A 124 4.46 -4.34 -13.03
C GLN A 124 5.31 -3.15 -12.59
N TYR A 125 5.16 -2.71 -11.34
CA TYR A 125 5.86 -1.55 -10.82
C TYR A 125 7.26 -1.88 -10.34
N ALA A 126 7.49 -3.09 -9.81
CA ALA A 126 8.78 -3.55 -9.28
C ALA A 126 9.45 -2.47 -8.38
N ASP A 127 10.69 -2.10 -8.70
CA ASP A 127 11.44 -1.01 -8.05
C ASP A 127 11.27 0.35 -8.75
N GLY A 128 10.26 0.47 -9.61
CA GLY A 128 9.92 1.68 -10.35
C GLY A 128 9.67 2.86 -9.42
N ARG A 129 10.22 4.01 -9.79
CA ARG A 129 10.13 5.25 -9.02
C ARG A 129 9.54 6.37 -9.86
N ALA A 130 8.76 7.24 -9.22
CA ALA A 130 8.27 8.45 -9.84
C ALA A 130 9.45 9.36 -10.23
N ARG A 131 9.43 9.90 -11.46
CA ARG A 131 10.57 10.62 -12.05
C ARG A 131 11.07 11.79 -11.19
N ARG A 132 10.16 12.52 -10.55
CA ARG A 132 10.46 13.74 -9.79
C ARG A 132 10.73 13.47 -8.31
N SER A 133 9.84 12.77 -7.62
CA SER A 133 9.96 12.51 -6.18
C SER A 133 10.93 11.38 -5.86
N GLN A 134 11.26 10.52 -6.83
CA GLN A 134 12.03 9.29 -6.64
C GLN A 134 11.40 8.30 -5.65
N VAL A 135 10.13 8.50 -5.28
CA VAL A 135 9.36 7.58 -4.43
C VAL A 135 8.92 6.37 -5.26
N PHE A 136 8.84 5.20 -4.64
CA PHE A 136 8.37 3.98 -5.31
C PHE A 136 6.92 4.13 -5.79
N LEU A 137 6.64 3.67 -7.01
CA LEU A 137 5.30 3.69 -7.58
C LEU A 137 4.31 2.86 -6.74
N MET A 138 4.77 1.76 -6.14
CA MET A 138 3.94 0.94 -5.25
C MET A 138 3.47 1.66 -3.98
N ASN A 139 4.12 2.75 -3.56
CA ASN A 139 3.63 3.51 -2.41
C ASN A 139 2.25 4.12 -2.70
N HIS A 140 1.96 4.46 -3.96
CA HIS A 140 0.63 4.88 -4.40
C HIS A 140 -0.45 3.84 -4.05
N ILE A 141 -0.13 2.56 -4.31
CA ILE A 141 -1.03 1.45 -4.06
C ILE A 141 -1.20 1.24 -2.55
N ASP A 142 -0.10 1.10 -1.82
CA ASP A 142 -0.14 0.80 -0.39
C ASP A 142 -0.88 1.90 0.42
N GLU A 143 -0.62 3.16 0.09
CA GLU A 143 -1.26 4.31 0.74
C GLU A 143 -2.72 4.48 0.31
N GLY A 144 -3.05 4.26 -0.97
CA GLY A 144 -4.43 4.26 -1.45
C GLY A 144 -5.27 3.19 -0.76
N LEU A 145 -4.72 1.98 -0.56
CA LEU A 145 -5.36 0.90 0.20
C LEU A 145 -5.61 1.30 1.66
N ALA A 146 -4.70 2.04 2.28
CA ALA A 146 -4.88 2.53 3.63
C ALA A 146 -6.06 3.52 3.73
N VAL A 147 -6.16 4.45 2.78
CA VAL A 147 -7.30 5.38 2.68
C VAL A 147 -8.61 4.61 2.46
N MET A 148 -8.61 3.62 1.57
CA MET A 148 -9.78 2.78 1.28
C MET A 148 -10.26 2.03 2.53
N ALA A 149 -9.35 1.44 3.30
CA ALA A 149 -9.69 0.81 4.57
C ALA A 149 -10.32 1.80 5.56
N ALA A 150 -9.78 3.02 5.67
CA ALA A 150 -10.29 4.06 6.57
C ALA A 150 -11.69 4.59 6.20
N VAL A 151 -12.13 4.41 4.95
CA VAL A 151 -13.50 4.75 4.51
C VAL A 151 -14.43 3.52 4.44
N GLY A 152 -13.96 2.36 4.91
CA GLY A 152 -14.74 1.13 4.95
C GLY A 152 -14.99 0.53 3.56
N ALA A 153 -14.01 0.61 2.66
CA ALA A 153 -14.09 -0.04 1.36
C ALA A 153 -14.15 -1.56 1.50
N SER A 154 -14.83 -2.23 0.55
CA SER A 154 -14.88 -3.68 0.51
C SER A 154 -13.52 -4.28 0.12
N ASN A 155 -13.26 -5.54 0.49
CA ASN A 155 -12.07 -6.25 0.04
C ASN A 155 -12.03 -6.38 -1.51
N CYS A 156 -13.20 -6.53 -2.14
CA CYS A 156 -13.33 -6.58 -3.60
C CYS A 156 -12.88 -5.25 -4.24
N ALA A 157 -13.29 -4.11 -3.68
CA ALA A 157 -12.86 -2.78 -4.11
C ALA A 157 -11.35 -2.60 -3.96
N MET A 158 -10.78 -3.00 -2.83
CA MET A 158 -9.33 -2.91 -2.56
C MET A 158 -8.51 -3.76 -3.53
N ARG A 159 -8.97 -4.98 -3.85
CA ARG A 159 -8.36 -5.83 -4.89
C ARG A 159 -8.48 -5.19 -6.27
N ALA A 160 -9.64 -4.65 -6.61
CA ALA A 160 -9.84 -3.95 -7.89
C ALA A 160 -8.97 -2.69 -8.00
N PHE A 161 -8.74 -2.00 -6.88
CA PHE A 161 -7.82 -0.88 -6.79
C PHE A 161 -6.40 -1.31 -7.13
N CYS A 162 -5.92 -2.48 -6.70
CA CYS A 162 -4.61 -2.96 -7.13
C CYS A 162 -4.49 -3.11 -8.65
N LEU A 163 -5.57 -3.46 -9.36
CA LEU A 163 -5.56 -3.60 -10.82
C LEU A 163 -5.68 -2.27 -11.59
N HIS A 164 -6.22 -1.22 -10.97
CA HIS A 164 -6.59 -0.01 -11.67
C HIS A 164 -5.48 0.60 -12.54
N PRO A 165 -4.19 0.64 -12.12
CA PRO A 165 -3.16 1.26 -12.96
C PRO A 165 -2.80 0.41 -14.17
N LEU A 166 -3.05 -0.91 -14.12
CA LEU A 166 -2.81 -1.82 -15.25
C LEU A 166 -3.82 -1.59 -16.38
N LEU A 167 -4.97 -1.00 -16.07
CA LEU A 167 -6.10 -0.85 -16.99
C LEU A 167 -6.48 0.61 -17.23
N GLN A 168 -5.79 1.57 -16.60
CA GLN A 168 -6.23 2.97 -16.47
C GLN A 168 -6.42 3.68 -17.82
N ASN A 169 -5.43 3.64 -18.71
CA ASN A 169 -5.50 4.33 -20.00
C ASN A 169 -5.68 3.32 -21.15
N ASP A 170 -5.87 3.79 -22.39
CA ASP A 170 -6.08 2.90 -23.55
C ASP A 170 -4.86 2.01 -23.84
N GLU A 171 -3.66 2.55 -23.62
CA GLU A 171 -2.39 1.86 -23.87
C GLU A 171 -2.15 0.75 -22.84
N ASP A 172 -2.39 1.03 -21.56
CA ASP A 172 -2.25 0.09 -20.46
C ASP A 172 -3.33 -1.00 -20.54
N LEU A 173 -4.58 -0.62 -20.86
CA LEU A 173 -5.65 -1.58 -21.13
C LEU A 173 -5.24 -2.53 -22.27
N THR A 174 -4.84 -2.00 -23.43
CA THR A 174 -4.44 -2.82 -24.58
C THR A 174 -3.27 -3.76 -24.23
N ARG A 175 -2.30 -3.28 -23.45
CA ARG A 175 -1.11 -4.05 -23.06
C ARG A 175 -1.42 -5.15 -22.05
N ASN A 176 -2.31 -4.91 -21.10
CA ASN A 176 -2.47 -5.77 -19.93
C ASN A 176 -3.76 -6.59 -19.92
N PHE A 177 -4.75 -6.27 -20.77
CA PHE A 177 -6.08 -6.85 -20.67
C PHE A 177 -6.08 -8.38 -20.67
N GLU A 178 -5.38 -9.02 -21.62
CA GLU A 178 -5.35 -10.49 -21.75
C GLU A 178 -4.80 -11.14 -20.48
N ARG A 179 -3.58 -10.76 -20.07
CA ARG A 179 -2.93 -11.25 -18.84
C ARG A 179 -3.79 -11.04 -17.60
N VAL A 180 -4.35 -9.84 -17.40
CA VAL A 180 -5.17 -9.54 -16.22
C VAL A 180 -6.45 -10.37 -16.26
N SER A 181 -7.09 -10.51 -17.42
CA SER A 181 -8.32 -11.27 -17.56
C SER A 181 -8.12 -12.76 -17.27
N GLU A 182 -7.03 -13.35 -17.75
CA GLU A 182 -6.70 -14.76 -17.51
C GLU A 182 -6.50 -15.05 -16.02
N GLU A 183 -5.74 -14.20 -15.32
CA GLU A 183 -5.50 -14.32 -13.89
C GLU A 183 -6.78 -14.14 -13.07
N MET A 184 -7.64 -13.20 -13.46
CA MET A 184 -8.92 -12.96 -12.79
C MET A 184 -9.91 -14.12 -13.01
N LEU A 185 -9.89 -14.79 -14.15
CA LEU A 185 -10.73 -15.97 -14.39
C LEU A 185 -10.40 -17.15 -13.45
N GLN A 186 -9.20 -17.18 -12.87
CA GLN A 186 -8.81 -18.19 -11.89
C GLN A 186 -9.24 -17.85 -10.45
N GLN A 187 -9.73 -16.62 -10.21
CA GLN A 187 -10.14 -16.18 -8.88
C GLN A 187 -11.66 -16.31 -8.72
N PRO A 188 -12.17 -16.77 -7.55
CA PRO A 188 -13.62 -16.92 -7.32
C PRO A 188 -14.42 -15.64 -7.60
N ASP A 189 -13.90 -14.48 -7.22
CA ASP A 189 -14.55 -13.17 -7.40
C ASP A 189 -13.94 -12.34 -8.53
N GLY A 190 -13.08 -12.92 -9.38
CA GLY A 190 -12.26 -12.13 -10.32
C GLY A 190 -13.08 -11.37 -11.36
N ALA A 191 -14.26 -11.87 -11.76
CA ALA A 191 -15.18 -11.13 -12.63
C ALA A 191 -15.69 -9.84 -11.97
N ALA A 192 -16.01 -9.87 -10.68
CA ALA A 192 -16.47 -8.70 -9.93
C ALA A 192 -15.33 -7.68 -9.76
N VAL A 193 -14.13 -8.16 -9.40
CA VAL A 193 -12.93 -7.33 -9.28
C VAL A 193 -12.61 -6.63 -10.60
N MET A 194 -12.64 -7.36 -11.72
CA MET A 194 -12.38 -6.82 -13.05
C MET A 194 -13.45 -5.78 -13.45
N ALA A 195 -14.73 -6.06 -13.17
CA ALA A 195 -15.81 -5.11 -13.46
C ALA A 195 -15.65 -3.79 -12.70
N LEU A 196 -15.26 -3.84 -11.42
CA LEU A 196 -14.98 -2.65 -10.61
C LEU A 196 -13.80 -1.86 -11.16
N ALA A 197 -12.71 -2.52 -11.56
CA ALA A 197 -11.55 -1.85 -12.16
C ALA A 197 -11.89 -1.16 -13.49
N MET A 198 -12.74 -1.77 -14.32
CA MET A 198 -13.18 -1.19 -15.59
C MET A 198 -14.17 -0.03 -15.40
N GLU A 199 -15.07 -0.10 -14.41
CA GLU A 199 -15.94 1.03 -14.08
C GLU A 199 -15.14 2.19 -13.46
N TYR A 200 -14.16 1.89 -12.60
CA TYR A 200 -13.22 2.89 -12.11
C TYR A 200 -12.51 3.62 -13.26
N ARG A 201 -11.96 2.86 -14.21
CA ARG A 201 -11.33 3.41 -15.42
C ARG A 201 -12.28 4.35 -16.17
N SER A 202 -13.51 3.91 -16.40
CA SER A 202 -14.57 4.68 -17.08
C SER A 202 -14.84 6.02 -16.39
N VAL A 203 -15.00 6.00 -15.06
CA VAL A 203 -15.31 7.19 -14.25
C VAL A 203 -14.09 8.12 -14.14
N ALA A 204 -12.91 7.59 -13.81
CA ALA A 204 -11.70 8.37 -13.62
C ALA A 204 -11.27 9.12 -14.90
N ASN A 205 -11.42 8.50 -16.07
CA ASN A 205 -11.03 9.10 -17.34
C ASN A 205 -12.03 10.13 -17.88
N GLU A 206 -13.24 10.21 -17.33
CA GLU A 206 -14.24 11.18 -17.78
C GLU A 206 -13.87 12.62 -17.37
N TYR A 207 -13.07 12.76 -16.31
CA TYR A 207 -12.61 14.06 -15.82
C TYR A 207 -11.14 14.05 -15.39
N LEU A 208 -10.28 14.57 -16.28
CA LEU A 208 -8.84 14.70 -16.06
C LEU A 208 -8.44 16.15 -15.74
N SER A 209 -7.25 16.32 -15.14
CA SER A 209 -6.77 17.63 -14.69
C SER A 209 -6.58 18.66 -15.81
N HIS A 210 -6.47 18.25 -17.07
CA HIS A 210 -6.38 19.17 -18.21
C HIS A 210 -7.74 19.51 -18.84
N CYS A 211 -8.82 18.84 -18.43
CA CYS A 211 -10.17 19.08 -18.96
C CYS A 211 -10.86 20.23 -18.21
N ALA A 212 -11.77 20.95 -18.86
CA ALA A 212 -12.71 21.83 -18.17
C ALA A 212 -13.77 20.99 -17.43
N MET A 213 -14.28 21.52 -16.32
CA MET A 213 -15.39 20.88 -15.59
C MET A 213 -16.63 20.84 -16.49
N ARG A 214 -17.29 19.67 -16.56
CA ARG A 214 -18.54 19.50 -17.32
C ARG A 214 -19.70 20.21 -16.61
N GLN A 215 -20.72 20.60 -17.38
CA GLN A 215 -22.00 20.98 -16.79
C GLN A 215 -22.58 19.76 -16.06
N GLY A 216 -22.96 19.95 -14.79
CA GLY A 216 -23.39 18.86 -13.91
C GLY A 216 -22.28 18.28 -13.00
N GLY A 217 -21.03 18.74 -13.14
CA GLY A 217 -19.93 18.34 -12.26
C GLY A 217 -19.30 17.00 -12.63
N ILE A 218 -18.66 16.38 -11.65
CA ILE A 218 -18.01 15.06 -11.80
C ILE A 218 -19.07 13.98 -11.69
N ARG A 219 -19.18 13.11 -12.71
CA ARG A 219 -20.01 11.90 -12.63
C ARG A 219 -19.35 10.91 -11.67
N LEU A 220 -20.10 10.44 -10.68
CA LEU A 220 -19.70 9.33 -9.82
C LEU A 220 -20.24 8.00 -10.35
N SER A 221 -19.64 6.89 -9.90
CA SER A 221 -20.19 5.57 -10.17
C SER A 221 -21.46 5.34 -9.34
N PRO A 222 -22.46 4.59 -9.86
CA PRO A 222 -23.54 4.07 -9.02
C PRO A 222 -23.03 3.03 -8.01
N LEU A 223 -21.81 2.49 -8.19
CA LEU A 223 -21.21 1.51 -7.30
C LEU A 223 -20.39 2.21 -6.21
N LYS A 224 -20.77 2.03 -4.95
CA LYS A 224 -20.01 2.56 -3.80
C LYS A 224 -18.54 2.15 -3.85
N ASP A 225 -18.26 0.88 -4.16
CA ASP A 225 -16.91 0.33 -4.22
C ASP A 225 -15.99 1.10 -5.18
N VAL A 226 -16.52 1.55 -6.33
CA VAL A 226 -15.76 2.36 -7.29
C VAL A 226 -15.49 3.76 -6.75
N ASN A 227 -16.47 4.35 -6.05
CA ASN A 227 -16.27 5.66 -5.41
C ASN A 227 -15.24 5.57 -4.28
N ASP A 228 -15.20 4.47 -3.51
CA ASP A 228 -14.17 4.24 -2.49
C ASP A 228 -12.77 4.10 -3.12
N MET A 229 -12.66 3.42 -4.27
CA MET A 229 -11.41 3.35 -5.05
C MET A 229 -10.94 4.74 -5.49
N LEU A 230 -11.86 5.59 -5.96
CA LEU A 230 -11.58 6.98 -6.33
C LEU A 230 -11.15 7.82 -5.13
N ILE A 231 -11.74 7.61 -3.95
CA ILE A 231 -11.28 8.27 -2.71
C ILE A 231 -9.83 7.89 -2.43
N GLY A 232 -9.50 6.58 -2.47
CA GLY A 232 -8.13 6.09 -2.28
C GLY A 232 -7.13 6.76 -3.22
N ASP A 233 -7.43 6.72 -4.53
CA ASP A 233 -6.58 7.33 -5.56
C ASP A 233 -6.41 8.84 -5.38
N LYS A 234 -7.52 9.57 -5.18
CA LYS A 234 -7.49 11.05 -5.19
C LYS A 234 -6.88 11.62 -3.92
N VAL A 235 -7.12 11.02 -2.76
CA VAL A 235 -6.50 11.45 -1.50
C VAL A 235 -4.99 11.23 -1.54
N GLN A 236 -4.56 10.05 -1.99
CA GLN A 236 -3.14 9.74 -2.15
C GLN A 236 -2.48 10.70 -3.15
N ASN A 237 -3.04 10.82 -4.36
CA ASN A 237 -2.47 11.68 -5.41
C ASN A 237 -2.39 13.15 -4.98
N ARG A 238 -3.39 13.63 -4.24
CA ARG A 238 -3.38 14.98 -3.69
C ARG A 238 -2.27 15.15 -2.65
N LYS A 239 -2.05 14.16 -1.77
CA LYS A 239 -0.95 14.17 -0.80
C LYS A 239 0.40 14.30 -1.52
N ASP A 240 0.64 13.45 -2.51
CA ASP A 240 1.90 13.47 -3.27
C ASP A 240 2.09 14.77 -4.05
N PHE A 241 1.01 15.30 -4.63
CA PHE A 241 1.03 16.62 -5.26
C PHE A 241 1.42 17.72 -4.27
N GLU A 242 0.74 17.78 -3.11
CA GLU A 242 1.01 18.79 -2.07
C GLU A 242 2.46 18.70 -1.56
N ARG A 243 3.01 17.49 -1.45
CA ARG A 243 4.36 17.27 -0.93
C ARG A 243 5.47 17.59 -1.93
N TYR A 244 5.31 17.16 -3.18
CA TYR A 244 6.42 17.15 -4.13
C TYR A 244 6.26 18.17 -5.26
N HIS A 245 5.06 18.69 -5.48
CA HIS A 245 4.70 19.39 -6.72
C HIS A 245 3.97 20.72 -6.52
N ALA A 246 3.45 21.02 -5.33
CA ALA A 246 2.70 22.25 -5.08
C ALA A 246 3.47 23.51 -5.47
N ASP A 247 4.76 23.58 -5.15
CA ASP A 247 5.58 24.76 -5.39
C ASP A 247 6.23 24.80 -6.78
N SER A 248 6.38 23.64 -7.43
CA SER A 248 7.22 23.48 -8.63
C SER A 248 6.44 23.15 -9.91
N HIS A 249 5.17 22.76 -9.82
CA HIS A 249 4.41 22.33 -10.99
C HIS A 249 3.78 23.50 -11.75
N ASP A 250 3.98 23.56 -13.07
CA ASP A 250 3.45 24.63 -13.94
C ASP A 250 1.93 24.77 -13.81
N ASN A 251 1.22 23.64 -13.82
CA ASN A 251 -0.23 23.57 -13.64
C ASN A 251 -0.71 23.51 -12.18
N ARG A 252 0.06 23.96 -11.19
CA ARG A 252 -0.29 23.82 -9.75
C ARG A 252 -1.67 24.36 -9.37
N VAL A 253 -2.08 25.50 -9.95
CA VAL A 253 -3.40 26.11 -9.69
C VAL A 253 -4.51 25.17 -10.16
N ARG A 254 -4.36 24.63 -11.38
CA ARG A 254 -5.34 23.72 -11.96
C ARG A 254 -5.39 22.39 -11.22
N LEU A 255 -4.24 21.85 -10.80
CA LEU A 255 -4.15 20.60 -10.03
C LEU A 255 -4.76 20.74 -8.63
N THR A 256 -4.51 21.86 -7.95
CA THR A 256 -5.13 22.17 -6.65
C THR A 256 -6.65 22.17 -6.78
N GLU A 257 -7.16 22.86 -7.80
CA GLU A 257 -8.60 22.92 -8.08
C GLU A 257 -9.17 21.55 -8.49
N TYR A 258 -8.43 20.79 -9.30
CA TYR A 258 -8.81 19.43 -9.71
C TYR A 258 -8.99 18.51 -8.50
N PHE A 259 -8.04 18.49 -7.57
CA PHE A 259 -8.15 17.64 -6.39
C PHE A 259 -9.25 18.12 -5.43
N ARG A 260 -9.43 19.44 -5.28
CA ARG A 260 -10.55 20.00 -4.49
C ARG A 260 -11.89 19.51 -5.01
N GLN A 261 -12.12 19.61 -6.32
CA GLN A 261 -13.37 19.19 -6.96
C GLN A 261 -13.63 17.69 -6.81
N TRP A 262 -12.60 16.84 -6.95
CA TRP A 262 -12.74 15.41 -6.70
C TRP A 262 -13.09 15.10 -5.24
N CYS A 263 -12.40 15.73 -4.28
CA CYS A 263 -12.71 15.54 -2.86
C CYS A 263 -14.14 16.00 -2.51
N GLU A 264 -14.63 17.08 -3.11
CA GLU A 264 -16.00 17.56 -2.94
C GLU A 264 -17.02 16.59 -3.55
N ALA A 265 -16.81 16.16 -4.79
CA ALA A 265 -17.70 15.20 -5.45
C ALA A 265 -17.78 13.88 -4.67
N LEU A 266 -16.65 13.38 -4.17
CA LEU A 266 -16.58 12.14 -3.41
C LEU A 266 -17.01 12.29 -1.93
N GLY A 267 -17.38 13.49 -1.48
CA GLY A 267 -17.84 13.74 -0.11
C GLY A 267 -16.77 13.59 0.97
N VAL A 268 -15.49 13.78 0.62
CA VAL A 268 -14.34 13.62 1.53
C VAL A 268 -13.53 14.91 1.74
N ALA A 269 -14.01 16.04 1.22
CA ALA A 269 -13.34 17.34 1.36
C ALA A 269 -13.02 17.68 2.83
N ASP A 270 -14.01 17.56 3.73
CA ASP A 270 -13.86 17.87 5.15
C ASP A 270 -13.00 16.83 5.92
N ARG A 271 -12.85 15.64 5.34
CA ARG A 271 -12.06 14.54 5.92
C ARG A 271 -10.65 14.42 5.33
N TYR A 272 -10.29 15.25 4.35
CA TYR A 272 -9.01 15.12 3.66
C TYR A 272 -7.82 15.21 4.62
N ALA A 273 -7.84 16.16 5.55
CA ALA A 273 -6.75 16.33 6.50
C ALA A 273 -6.56 15.11 7.42
N GLU A 274 -7.66 14.51 7.88
CA GLU A 274 -7.67 13.27 8.68
C GLU A 274 -7.08 12.10 7.87
N LEU A 275 -7.58 11.87 6.65
CA LEU A 275 -7.12 10.79 5.77
C LEU A 275 -5.69 10.99 5.29
N LYS A 276 -5.21 12.24 5.18
CA LYS A 276 -3.81 12.53 4.87
C LYS A 276 -2.91 12.22 6.06
N ALA A 277 -3.33 12.57 7.28
CA ALA A 277 -2.51 12.45 8.49
C ALA A 277 -2.18 11.00 8.87
N MET A 278 -2.99 10.03 8.42
CA MET A 278 -2.69 8.60 8.60
C MET A 278 -1.61 8.06 7.66
N LEU A 279 -1.28 8.80 6.59
CA LEU A 279 -0.30 8.37 5.59
C LEU A 279 1.10 8.83 5.97
N PRO A 280 2.16 8.08 5.59
CA PRO A 280 3.53 8.48 5.86
C PRO A 280 3.84 9.85 5.28
N ALA A 281 4.49 10.65 6.13
CA ALA A 281 4.91 12.02 5.85
C ALA A 281 5.79 12.10 4.63
#